data_AF-A0ABD3SI47-F1
#
_entry.id   AF-A0ABD3SI47-F1
#
_cell.length_a   1.000
_cell.length_b   1.000
_cell.length_c   1.000
_cell.angle_alpha   90.00
_cell.angle_beta   90.00
_cell.angle_gamma   90.00
#
_symmetry.space_group_name_H-M   'P 1'
#
loop_
_entity.id
_entity.type
_entity.pdbx_description
1 polymer ?
#
loop_
_entity_poly.entity_id
_entity_poly.type
_entity_poly.pdbx_seq_one_letter_code
_entity_poly.pdbx_strand_id
1 'polypeptide(L)'
;MDVLGLLRIRVRRGINLAVRDTISSDPYVTITCGTQKEKYVDVRKSALERTHRFKRTCYFIMKMARATVEMQKAPTRQKVKTRVVKGNCNPKWNEELTIYIKDLNAPIVLSVYDKDTFTGDDSMGNAKIDIQPLVECLRMGLQALPDGTKVDRIQPSKDNYLADESCIVWNKGKMTQDMILRLRDVECGKVEVQIEWIDLPGSKGLLQN
;
A
#
# COMPACT_ATOMS: atom_id res chain seq x y z
N MET A 1 -5.39 -18.37 -10.43
CA MET A 1 -5.22 -16.95 -10.05
C MET A 1 -3.81 -16.78 -9.55
N ASP A 2 -3.03 -15.82 -10.06
CA ASP A 2 -1.68 -15.49 -9.54
C ASP A 2 -1.79 -14.62 -8.27
N VAL A 3 -2.51 -15.12 -7.26
CA VAL A 3 -2.65 -14.46 -5.96
C VAL A 3 -1.94 -15.33 -4.94
N LEU A 4 -1.15 -14.71 -4.07
CA LEU A 4 -0.43 -15.36 -2.96
C LEU A 4 -1.34 -15.50 -1.73
N GLY A 5 -2.17 -14.49 -1.46
CA GLY A 5 -3.15 -14.49 -0.38
C GLY A 5 -3.85 -13.14 -0.26
N LEU A 6 -4.56 -12.94 0.85
CA LEU A 6 -5.18 -11.66 1.19
C LEU A 6 -4.44 -11.03 2.37
N LEU A 7 -4.34 -9.70 2.35
CA LEU A 7 -3.92 -8.91 3.49
C LEU A 7 -5.13 -8.14 4.03
N ARG A 8 -5.51 -8.44 5.26
CA ARG A 8 -6.51 -7.69 6.00
C ARG A 8 -5.81 -6.59 6.79
N ILE A 9 -6.27 -5.36 6.60
CA ILE A 9 -5.71 -4.16 7.21
C ILE A 9 -6.82 -3.46 7.99
N ARG A 10 -6.72 -3.49 9.31
CA ARG A 10 -7.63 -2.79 10.21
C ARG A 10 -7.08 -1.40 10.49
N VAL A 11 -7.71 -0.39 9.88
CA VAL A 11 -7.40 1.02 10.13
C VAL A 11 -8.16 1.47 11.37
N ARG A 12 -7.45 1.66 12.50
CA ARG A 12 -8.07 1.95 13.79
C ARG A 12 -8.39 3.43 13.95
N ARG A 13 -7.36 4.27 13.96
CA ARG A 13 -7.50 5.71 14.21
C ARG A 13 -6.37 6.55 13.64
N GLY A 14 -6.65 7.82 13.43
CA GLY A 14 -5.64 8.86 13.21
C GLY A 14 -5.29 9.53 14.53
N ILE A 15 -4.05 10.01 14.64
CA ILE A 15 -3.52 10.68 15.85
C ILE A 15 -2.87 11.98 15.40
N ASN A 16 -3.41 13.11 15.87
CA ASN A 16 -2.94 14.46 15.57
C ASN A 16 -2.67 14.67 14.07
N LEU A 17 -3.67 14.36 13.24
CA LEU A 17 -3.59 14.59 11.80
C LEU A 17 -3.53 16.08 11.49
N ALA A 18 -3.02 16.39 10.30
CA ALA A 18 -3.01 17.74 9.76
C ALA A 18 -4.40 18.39 9.73
N VAL A 19 -4.43 19.71 9.69
CA VAL A 19 -5.64 20.51 9.46
C VAL A 19 -5.57 21.03 8.03
N ARG A 20 -6.63 20.85 7.26
CA ARG A 20 -6.73 21.34 5.86
C ARG A 20 -7.94 22.25 5.65
N ASP A 21 -8.98 22.19 6.50
CA ASP A 21 -10.03 23.21 6.57
C ASP A 21 -9.69 24.34 7.56
N THR A 22 -10.63 25.27 7.74
CA THR A 22 -10.49 26.45 8.62
C THR A 22 -10.13 26.10 10.07
N ILE A 23 -10.64 24.99 10.60
CA ILE A 23 -10.47 24.60 12.02
C ILE A 23 -10.18 23.11 12.23
N SER A 24 -10.39 22.27 11.23
CA SER A 24 -10.31 20.81 11.34
C SER A 24 -10.09 20.20 9.94
N SER A 25 -10.20 18.88 9.85
CA SER A 25 -10.37 18.15 8.59
C SER A 25 -11.47 17.10 8.71
N ASP A 26 -11.91 16.60 7.56
CA ASP A 26 -12.80 15.46 7.32
C ASP A 26 -11.99 14.24 6.80
N PRO A 27 -11.09 13.64 7.60
CA PRO A 27 -10.12 12.69 7.09
C PRO A 27 -10.72 11.32 6.70
N TYR A 28 -10.18 10.75 5.61
CA TYR A 28 -10.34 9.35 5.23
C TYR A 28 -9.01 8.74 4.77
N VAL A 29 -8.91 7.41 4.86
CA VAL A 29 -7.70 6.68 4.47
C VAL A 29 -7.96 5.93 3.18
N THR A 30 -6.95 5.92 2.30
CA THR A 30 -6.91 4.99 1.17
C THR A 30 -5.71 4.07 1.30
N ILE A 31 -5.89 2.83 0.87
CA ILE A 31 -4.81 1.85 0.77
C ILE A 31 -4.67 1.48 -0.70
N THR A 32 -3.46 1.62 -1.23
CA THR A 32 -3.13 1.20 -2.59
C THR A 32 -2.05 0.14 -2.61
N CYS A 33 -2.23 -0.87 -3.44
CA CYS A 33 -1.27 -1.95 -3.68
C CYS A 33 -1.08 -2.13 -5.18
N GLY A 34 0.16 -2.10 -5.65
CA GLY A 34 0.49 -2.27 -7.07
C GLY A 34 1.93 -1.91 -7.40
N THR A 35 2.39 -2.36 -8.56
CA THR A 35 3.76 -2.13 -9.04
C THR A 35 4.08 -0.63 -9.15
N GLN A 36 5.27 -0.23 -8.66
CA GLN A 36 5.84 1.04 -9.09
C GLN A 36 5.90 1.03 -10.61
N LYS A 37 5.47 2.13 -11.25
CA LYS A 37 5.88 2.39 -12.62
C LYS A 37 7.41 2.40 -12.59
N GLU A 38 8.07 1.39 -13.16
CA GLU A 38 9.43 1.59 -13.63
C GLU A 38 9.38 2.86 -14.46
N LYS A 39 10.07 3.90 -14.00
CA LYS A 39 10.28 5.09 -14.83
C LYS A 39 10.92 4.57 -16.10
N TYR A 40 10.20 4.57 -17.21
CA TYR A 40 10.79 4.36 -18.53
C TYR A 40 11.81 5.50 -18.74
N VAL A 41 13.08 5.22 -18.46
CA VAL A 41 14.19 6.10 -18.83
C VAL A 41 14.44 5.83 -20.31
N ASP A 42 14.05 6.78 -21.17
CA ASP A 42 14.28 6.70 -22.61
C ASP A 42 15.78 6.86 -22.90
N VAL A 43 16.54 5.76 -22.87
CA VAL A 43 17.98 5.72 -23.14
C VAL A 43 18.28 5.73 -24.65
N ARG A 44 17.29 5.90 -25.54
CA ARG A 44 17.48 5.77 -26.99
C ARG A 44 17.15 7.02 -27.81
N LYS A 45 17.51 8.21 -27.31
CA LYS A 45 17.75 9.37 -28.18
C LYS A 45 19.23 9.50 -28.57
N SER A 46 19.76 8.51 -29.28
CA SER A 46 21.05 8.67 -30.00
C SER A 46 21.26 7.66 -31.12
N ALA A 47 20.22 7.28 -31.88
CA ALA A 47 20.42 6.48 -33.11
C ALA A 47 19.17 6.43 -34.02
N LEU A 48 18.51 7.54 -34.35
CA LEU A 48 17.61 7.54 -35.53
C LEU A 48 17.33 8.92 -36.12
N GLU A 49 18.38 9.64 -36.48
CA GLU A 49 18.26 10.71 -37.48
C GLU A 49 19.09 10.30 -38.69
N ARG A 50 18.45 9.61 -39.64
CA ARG A 50 18.77 9.55 -41.08
C ARG A 50 17.98 8.42 -41.74
N THR A 51 16.80 8.76 -42.27
CA THR A 51 16.19 8.24 -43.52
C THR A 51 14.75 8.76 -43.60
N HIS A 52 14.59 9.87 -44.30
CA HIS A 52 13.33 10.56 -44.48
C HIS A 52 12.41 9.82 -45.48
N ARG A 53 11.12 9.85 -45.17
CA ARG A 53 9.95 9.74 -46.06
C ARG A 53 9.22 8.40 -46.24
N PHE A 54 9.74 7.26 -45.79
CA PHE A 54 8.94 6.00 -45.72
C PHE A 54 8.71 5.45 -44.30
N LYS A 55 9.43 5.98 -43.29
CA LYS A 55 9.39 5.48 -41.92
C LYS A 55 8.30 6.08 -41.02
N ARG A 56 7.66 7.20 -41.41
CA ARG A 56 6.70 7.91 -40.54
C ARG A 56 5.44 7.10 -40.27
N THR A 57 4.85 6.50 -41.30
CA THR A 57 3.60 5.73 -41.16
C THR A 57 3.84 4.40 -40.46
N CYS A 58 4.90 3.66 -40.81
CA CYS A 58 5.27 2.43 -40.10
C CYS A 58 5.68 2.69 -38.65
N TYR A 59 6.41 3.77 -38.36
CA TYR A 59 6.72 4.16 -36.98
C TYR A 59 5.46 4.51 -36.19
N PHE A 60 4.49 5.21 -36.79
CA PHE A 60 3.21 5.52 -36.14
C PHE A 60 2.40 4.25 -35.88
N ILE A 61 2.31 3.34 -36.84
CA ILE A 61 1.60 2.06 -36.70
C ILE A 61 2.30 1.17 -35.67
N MET A 62 3.62 1.05 -35.70
CA MET A 62 4.37 0.29 -34.69
C MET A 62 4.27 0.94 -33.31
N LYS A 63 4.27 2.27 -33.20
CA LYS A 63 4.11 3.00 -31.93
C LYS A 63 2.68 2.84 -31.39
N MET A 64 1.67 2.86 -32.25
CA MET A 64 0.28 2.61 -31.86
C MET A 64 0.06 1.14 -31.49
N ALA A 65 0.57 0.18 -32.27
CA ALA A 65 0.48 -1.24 -31.94
C ALA A 65 1.20 -1.56 -30.62
N ARG A 66 2.35 -0.95 -30.36
CA ARG A 66 3.07 -1.06 -29.08
C ARG A 66 2.29 -0.41 -27.92
N ALA A 67 1.68 0.76 -28.15
CA ALA A 67 0.78 1.39 -27.18
C ALA A 67 -0.48 0.54 -26.91
N THR A 68 -1.03 -0.14 -27.92
CA THR A 68 -2.18 -1.05 -27.76
C THR A 68 -1.80 -2.30 -26.96
N VAL A 69 -0.60 -2.85 -27.18
CA VAL A 69 -0.06 -3.98 -26.38
C VAL A 69 0.32 -3.56 -24.95
N GLU A 70 0.82 -2.32 -24.76
CA GLU A 70 1.15 -1.75 -23.44
C GLU A 70 -0.11 -1.34 -22.65
N MET A 71 -1.17 -0.86 -23.32
CA MET A 71 -2.47 -0.57 -22.69
C MET A 71 -3.16 -1.83 -22.14
N GLN A 72 -2.87 -3.01 -22.69
CA GLN A 72 -3.37 -4.29 -22.18
C GLN A 72 -2.56 -4.88 -21.01
N LYS A 73 -1.41 -4.29 -20.66
CA LYS A 73 -0.57 -4.65 -19.49
C LYS A 73 -0.49 -3.53 -18.46
N ALA A 74 -1.53 -2.71 -18.33
CA ALA A 74 -1.61 -1.79 -17.20
C ALA A 74 -1.71 -2.64 -15.91
N PRO A 75 -0.74 -2.58 -14.99
CA PRO A 75 -0.86 -3.31 -13.73
C PRO A 75 -2.09 -2.81 -12.99
N THR A 76 -2.98 -3.73 -12.64
CA THR A 76 -4.19 -3.43 -11.86
C THR A 76 -3.79 -2.84 -10.52
N ARG A 77 -3.89 -1.52 -10.36
CA ARG A 77 -3.66 -0.84 -9.08
C ARG A 77 -4.89 -1.05 -8.20
N GLN A 78 -4.76 -1.88 -7.17
CA GLN A 78 -5.84 -2.03 -6.19
C GLN A 78 -5.91 -0.77 -5.32
N LYS A 79 -7.11 -0.23 -5.13
CA LYS A 79 -7.38 0.89 -4.23
C LYS A 79 -8.64 0.60 -3.42
N VAL A 80 -8.51 0.64 -2.10
CA VAL A 80 -9.61 0.56 -1.13
C VAL A 80 -9.57 1.79 -0.24
N LYS A 81 -10.69 2.16 0.38
CA LYS A 81 -10.77 3.36 1.22
C LYS A 81 -11.69 3.14 2.41
N THR A 82 -11.43 3.87 3.50
CA THR A 82 -12.32 3.94 4.66
C THR A 82 -13.49 4.89 4.40
N ARG A 83 -14.44 4.92 5.34
CA ARG A 83 -15.34 6.07 5.48
C ARG A 83 -14.59 7.36 5.81
N VAL A 84 -15.27 8.47 5.57
CA VAL A 84 -14.88 9.82 5.99
C VAL A 84 -15.35 10.05 7.44
N VAL A 85 -14.51 10.67 8.26
CA VAL A 85 -14.89 11.11 9.62
C VAL A 85 -14.83 12.63 9.64
N LYS A 86 -15.97 13.30 9.84
CA LYS A 86 -16.05 14.76 9.73
C LYS A 86 -15.50 15.49 10.95
N GLY A 87 -14.85 16.64 10.71
CA GLY A 87 -14.48 17.61 11.73
C GLY A 87 -13.61 17.03 12.84
N ASN A 88 -12.67 16.14 12.51
CA ASN A 88 -11.87 15.47 13.52
C ASN A 88 -10.48 15.02 13.03
N CYS A 89 -9.43 15.71 13.50
CA CYS A 89 -8.03 15.34 13.26
C CYS A 89 -7.52 14.18 14.15
N ASN A 90 -8.38 13.58 14.97
CA ASN A 90 -8.14 12.35 15.74
C ASN A 90 -9.25 11.30 15.47
N PRO A 91 -9.49 10.96 14.19
CA PRO A 91 -10.64 10.16 13.78
C PRO A 91 -10.49 8.72 14.28
N LYS A 92 -11.61 8.09 14.65
CA LYS A 92 -11.68 6.64 14.90
C LYS A 92 -12.41 5.98 13.73
N TRP A 93 -11.68 5.33 12.85
CA TRP A 93 -12.26 4.58 11.72
C TRP A 93 -12.66 3.17 12.16
N ASN A 94 -11.78 2.42 12.82
CA ASN A 94 -12.02 1.02 13.20
C ASN A 94 -12.60 0.18 12.06
N GLU A 95 -12.05 0.35 10.86
CA GLU A 95 -12.56 -0.25 9.63
C GLU A 95 -11.55 -1.28 9.09
N GLU A 96 -12.05 -2.43 8.65
CA GLU A 96 -11.22 -3.49 8.06
C GLU A 96 -11.30 -3.41 6.53
N LEU A 97 -10.14 -3.26 5.90
CA LEU A 97 -9.97 -3.23 4.46
C LEU A 97 -9.15 -4.44 4.04
N THR A 98 -9.59 -5.17 3.02
CA THR A 98 -8.90 -6.37 2.54
C THR A 98 -8.40 -6.17 1.11
N ILE A 99 -7.13 -6.47 0.89
CA ILE A 99 -6.50 -6.40 -0.43
C ILE A 99 -5.94 -7.77 -0.84
N TYR A 100 -5.85 -8.04 -2.14
CA TYR A 100 -5.20 -9.26 -2.65
C TYR A 100 -3.72 -8.98 -2.90
N ILE A 101 -2.86 -9.91 -2.50
CA ILE A 101 -1.42 -9.79 -2.67
C ILE A 101 -0.99 -10.74 -3.78
N LYS A 102 -0.43 -10.18 -4.86
CA LYS A 102 0.13 -10.94 -5.99
C LYS A 102 1.66 -10.99 -5.96
N ASP A 103 2.28 -9.97 -5.40
CA ASP A 103 3.71 -9.79 -5.28
C ASP A 103 3.99 -9.19 -3.90
N LEU A 104 4.86 -9.83 -3.12
CA LEU A 104 5.23 -9.40 -1.77
C LEU A 104 6.11 -8.14 -1.78
N ASN A 105 6.77 -7.85 -2.90
CA ASN A 105 7.61 -6.67 -3.08
C ASN A 105 6.82 -5.46 -3.57
N ALA A 106 5.55 -5.64 -3.95
CA ALA A 106 4.70 -4.54 -4.37
C ALA A 106 4.44 -3.59 -3.19
N PRO A 107 4.64 -2.27 -3.36
CA PRO A 107 4.44 -1.33 -2.28
C PRO A 107 2.97 -1.24 -1.88
N ILE A 108 2.72 -1.32 -0.58
CA ILE A 108 1.42 -1.07 0.04
C ILE A 108 1.49 0.31 0.69
N VAL A 109 0.76 1.27 0.10
CA VAL A 109 0.79 2.67 0.52
C VAL A 109 -0.54 3.03 1.16
N LEU A 110 -0.47 3.50 2.40
CA LEU A 110 -1.54 4.15 3.13
C LEU A 110 -1.43 5.66 2.88
N SER A 111 -2.52 6.30 2.46
CA SER A 111 -2.58 7.76 2.26
C SER A 111 -3.80 8.32 2.94
N VAL A 112 -3.65 9.44 3.63
CA VAL A 112 -4.74 10.15 4.31
C VAL A 112 -5.11 11.37 3.47
N TYR A 113 -6.39 11.62 3.32
CA TYR A 113 -6.93 12.74 2.58
C TYR A 113 -8.01 13.45 3.38
N ASP A 114 -8.13 14.75 3.16
CA ASP A 114 -9.26 15.54 3.61
C ASP A 114 -10.37 15.51 2.54
N LYS A 115 -11.62 15.34 2.96
CA LYS A 115 -12.75 15.25 2.04
C LYS A 115 -13.35 16.64 1.82
N ASP A 116 -13.04 17.23 0.67
CA ASP A 116 -13.70 18.46 0.23
C ASP A 116 -14.98 18.20 -0.56
N THR A 117 -15.93 19.12 -0.42
CA THR A 117 -17.20 19.08 -1.15
C THR A 117 -17.11 19.74 -2.52
N PHE A 118 -16.20 20.70 -2.72
CA PHE A 118 -16.15 21.55 -3.92
C PHE A 118 -14.78 21.60 -4.63
N THR A 119 -13.71 21.14 -3.98
CA THR A 119 -12.32 21.06 -4.49
C THR A 119 -11.85 19.61 -4.58
N GLY A 120 -10.67 19.38 -5.17
CA GLY A 120 -10.04 18.06 -5.10
C GLY A 120 -9.54 17.81 -3.68
N ASP A 121 -9.76 16.59 -3.17
CA ASP A 121 -9.38 16.18 -1.81
C ASP A 121 -7.90 16.45 -1.48
N ASP A 122 -7.65 17.21 -0.40
CA ASP A 122 -6.31 17.58 0.02
C ASP A 122 -5.53 16.42 0.64
N SER A 123 -4.23 16.33 0.33
CA SER A 123 -3.34 15.33 0.91
C SER A 123 -2.99 15.67 2.36
N MET A 124 -3.17 14.69 3.24
CA MET A 124 -2.81 14.75 4.67
C MET A 124 -1.65 13.78 5.00
N GLY A 125 -0.86 13.42 3.99
CA GLY A 125 0.34 12.60 4.13
C GLY A 125 0.14 11.12 3.82
N ASN A 126 1.26 10.40 3.77
CA ASN A 126 1.28 8.99 3.40
C ASN A 126 2.28 8.17 4.22
N ALA A 127 2.07 6.86 4.25
CA ALA A 127 2.97 5.90 4.85
C ALA A 127 3.02 4.58 4.05
N LYS A 128 4.18 3.91 4.06
CA LYS A 128 4.28 2.54 3.53
C LYS A 128 4.03 1.53 4.66
N ILE A 129 3.27 0.49 4.34
CA ILE A 129 3.08 -0.67 5.19
C ILE A 129 4.08 -1.72 4.74
N ASP A 130 4.99 -2.10 5.62
CA ASP A 130 5.90 -3.21 5.40
C ASP A 130 5.30 -4.50 5.95
N ILE A 131 5.16 -5.49 5.09
CA ILE A 131 4.56 -6.80 5.41
C ILE A 131 5.61 -7.91 5.48
N GLN A 132 6.87 -7.63 5.12
CA GLN A 132 7.92 -8.65 5.08
C GLN A 132 8.13 -9.31 6.46
N PRO A 133 8.20 -8.56 7.58
CA PRO A 133 8.36 -9.18 8.90
C PRO A 133 7.21 -10.15 9.24
N LEU A 134 5.97 -9.78 8.94
CA LEU A 134 4.81 -10.65 9.13
C LEU A 134 4.91 -11.92 8.28
N VAL A 135 5.29 -11.78 7.01
CA VAL A 135 5.41 -12.90 6.06
C VAL A 135 6.53 -13.86 6.47
N GLU A 136 7.67 -13.35 6.94
CA GLU A 136 8.77 -14.15 7.47
C GLU A 136 8.32 -14.98 8.67
N CYS A 137 7.62 -14.37 9.62
CA CYS A 137 7.07 -15.08 10.79
C CYS A 137 6.06 -16.16 10.39
N LEU A 138 5.23 -15.91 9.38
CA LEU A 138 4.28 -16.91 8.85
C LEU A 138 4.99 -18.10 8.20
N ARG A 139 6.08 -17.85 7.46
CA ARG A 139 6.89 -18.89 6.81
C ARG A 139 7.63 -19.79 7.80
N MET A 140 7.91 -19.31 9.01
CA MET A 140 8.50 -20.14 10.08
C MET A 140 7.57 -21.26 10.54
N GLY A 141 6.28 -21.24 10.17
CA GLY A 141 5.38 -22.36 10.41
C GLY A 141 5.08 -22.57 11.90
N LEU A 142 4.95 -21.47 12.66
CA LEU A 142 4.75 -21.44 14.12
C LEU A 142 3.36 -21.90 14.58
N GLN A 143 2.92 -23.06 14.08
CA GLN A 143 1.64 -23.65 14.43
C GLN A 143 1.69 -24.13 15.88
N ALA A 144 0.75 -23.67 16.71
CA ALA A 144 0.60 -23.99 18.14
C ALA A 144 1.45 -23.21 19.16
N LEU A 145 1.80 -21.95 18.88
CA LEU A 145 2.27 -21.07 19.94
C LEU A 145 1.16 -20.73 20.96
N PRO A 146 1.50 -20.50 22.24
CA PRO A 146 0.55 -19.97 23.22
C PRO A 146 -0.06 -18.64 22.79
N ASP A 147 -1.32 -18.40 23.17
CA ASP A 147 -1.99 -17.14 22.88
C ASP A 147 -1.27 -15.95 23.54
N GLY A 148 -1.07 -14.89 22.76
CA GLY A 148 -0.38 -13.67 23.20
C GLY A 148 1.15 -13.73 23.02
N THR A 149 1.68 -14.80 22.42
CA THR A 149 3.12 -14.89 22.15
C THR A 149 3.56 -13.78 21.19
N LYS A 150 4.52 -12.96 21.63
CA LYS A 150 5.19 -11.97 20.79
C LYS A 150 6.28 -12.68 20.00
N VAL A 151 6.04 -12.83 18.69
CA VAL A 151 6.92 -13.56 17.78
C VAL A 151 8.11 -12.70 17.36
N ASP A 152 7.86 -11.42 17.07
CA ASP A 152 8.90 -10.50 16.63
C ASP A 152 8.56 -9.04 16.99
N ARG A 153 9.56 -8.16 16.96
CA ARG A 153 9.48 -6.74 17.28
C ARG A 153 10.32 -5.91 16.32
N ILE A 154 9.70 -4.92 15.70
CA ILE A 154 10.33 -4.03 14.73
C ILE A 154 10.40 -2.63 15.33
N GLN A 155 11.63 -2.11 15.45
CA GLN A 155 11.87 -0.78 16.00
C GLN A 155 11.70 0.32 14.93
N PRO A 156 11.27 1.54 15.32
CA PRO A 156 11.35 2.71 14.46
C PRO A 156 12.77 2.94 13.93
N SER A 157 12.87 3.25 12.64
CA SER A 157 14.14 3.60 11.99
C SER A 157 13.94 4.69 10.94
N LYS A 158 15.04 5.17 10.33
CA LYS A 158 14.97 6.16 9.24
C LYS A 158 14.36 5.56 7.96
N ASP A 159 14.47 4.24 7.81
CA ASP A 159 14.10 3.52 6.59
C ASP A 159 12.64 3.04 6.60
N ASN A 160 12.00 3.01 7.77
CA ASN A 160 10.60 2.62 7.92
C ASN A 160 9.68 3.81 8.29
N TYR A 161 8.39 3.53 8.39
CA TYR A 161 7.36 4.51 8.72
C TYR A 161 6.85 4.33 10.16
N LEU A 162 7.52 3.52 10.98
CA LEU A 162 7.08 3.26 12.35
C LEU A 162 7.34 4.49 13.23
N ALA A 163 6.33 4.87 14.01
CA ALA A 163 6.42 5.91 15.02
C ALA A 163 6.73 5.36 16.41
N ASP A 164 6.51 4.05 16.61
CA ASP A 164 6.71 3.30 17.84
C ASP A 164 7.02 1.83 17.49
N GLU A 165 7.43 1.02 18.47
CA GLU A 165 7.67 -0.41 18.30
C GLU A 165 6.45 -1.12 17.70
N SER A 166 6.67 -1.86 16.62
CA SER A 166 5.66 -2.76 16.04
C SER A 166 5.88 -4.17 16.57
N CYS A 167 4.82 -4.80 17.07
CA CYS A 167 4.87 -6.17 17.57
C CYS A 167 4.11 -7.10 16.62
N ILE A 168 4.72 -8.25 16.32
CA ILE A 168 4.04 -9.39 15.71
C ILE A 168 3.62 -10.34 16.82
N VAL A 169 2.32 -10.61 16.89
CA VAL A 169 1.70 -11.39 17.95
C VAL A 169 0.92 -12.55 17.37
N TRP A 170 1.14 -13.73 17.94
CA TRP A 170 0.32 -14.90 17.73
C TRP A 170 -0.82 -14.94 18.74
N ASN A 171 -2.06 -15.04 18.25
CA ASN A 171 -3.24 -15.10 19.11
C ASN A 171 -4.38 -15.86 18.43
N LYS A 172 -4.94 -16.87 19.09
CA LYS A 172 -6.11 -17.64 18.64
C LYS A 172 -5.97 -18.17 17.20
N GLY A 173 -4.79 -18.73 16.90
CA GLY A 173 -4.50 -19.29 15.58
C GLY A 173 -4.24 -18.26 14.48
N LYS A 174 -4.05 -16.98 14.84
CA LYS A 174 -3.82 -15.89 13.89
C LYS A 174 -2.55 -15.14 14.24
N MET A 175 -1.81 -14.76 13.20
CA MET A 175 -0.67 -13.86 13.33
C MET A 175 -1.08 -12.45 12.92
N THR A 176 -0.85 -11.50 13.82
CA THR A 176 -1.20 -10.09 13.62
C THR A 176 0.01 -9.20 13.89
N GLN A 177 0.12 -8.09 13.17
CA GLN A 177 1.13 -7.08 13.43
C GLN A 177 0.45 -5.75 13.71
N ASP A 178 0.71 -5.19 14.89
CA ASP A 178 0.24 -3.86 15.28
C ASP A 178 1.31 -2.82 14.91
N MET A 179 0.89 -1.71 14.30
CA MET A 179 1.77 -0.64 13.83
C MET A 179 1.18 0.73 14.14
N ILE A 180 2.02 1.67 14.59
CA ILE A 180 1.73 3.09 14.56
C ILE A 180 2.60 3.71 13.48
N LEU A 181 1.99 4.15 12.39
CA LEU A 181 2.69 4.71 11.23
C LEU A 181 2.77 6.23 11.34
N ARG A 182 3.96 6.79 11.26
CA ARG A 182 4.20 8.23 11.09
C ARG A 182 3.97 8.60 9.63
N LEU A 183 3.07 9.54 9.39
CA LEU A 183 2.83 10.06 8.05
C LEU A 183 4.02 10.93 7.59
N ARG A 184 4.39 10.80 6.32
CA ARG A 184 5.36 11.66 5.63
C ARG A 184 4.65 12.60 4.66
N ASP A 185 5.39 13.58 4.15
CA ASP A 185 4.89 14.64 3.26
C ASP A 185 3.74 15.46 3.88
N VAL A 186 3.80 15.60 5.21
CA VAL A 186 2.84 16.32 6.03
C VAL A 186 3.53 16.78 7.31
N GLU A 187 3.06 17.88 7.89
CA GLU A 187 3.61 18.51 9.10
C GLU A 187 3.38 17.68 10.38
N CYS A 188 2.29 16.91 10.43
CA CYS A 188 1.94 16.05 11.55
C CYS A 188 1.00 14.92 11.13
N GLY A 189 0.84 13.93 12.02
CA GLY A 189 -0.11 12.84 11.83
C GLY A 189 0.53 11.47 11.99
N LYS A 190 -0.18 10.61 12.70
CA LYS A 190 0.10 9.17 12.74
C LYS A 190 -1.17 8.40 12.49
N VAL A 191 -1.05 7.16 12.02
CA VAL A 191 -2.18 6.25 11.84
C VAL A 191 -1.87 4.93 12.53
N GLU A 192 -2.78 4.51 13.40
CA GLU A 192 -2.71 3.21 14.05
C GLU A 192 -3.42 2.16 13.19
N VAL A 193 -2.68 1.11 12.82
CA VAL A 193 -3.18 0.00 11.99
C VAL A 193 -2.80 -1.34 12.60
N GLN A 194 -3.58 -2.36 12.27
CA GLN A 194 -3.22 -3.75 12.51
C GLN A 194 -3.36 -4.52 11.21
N ILE A 195 -2.39 -5.36 10.87
CA ILE A 195 -2.42 -6.20 9.68
C ILE A 195 -2.48 -7.68 10.04
N GLU A 196 -3.13 -8.47 9.19
CA GLU A 196 -3.28 -9.91 9.31
C GLU A 196 -3.27 -10.54 7.91
N TRP A 197 -2.51 -11.62 7.76
CA TRP A 197 -2.52 -12.42 6.55
C TRP A 197 -3.67 -13.43 6.58
N ILE A 198 -4.36 -13.59 5.45
CA ILE A 198 -5.41 -14.58 5.27
C ILE A 198 -5.07 -15.44 4.07
N ASP A 199 -4.86 -16.73 4.32
CA ASP A 199 -4.64 -17.71 3.26
C ASP A 199 -5.93 -17.95 2.48
N LEU A 200 -5.80 -18.00 1.15
CA LEU A 200 -6.88 -18.33 0.25
C LEU A 200 -6.78 -19.79 -0.18
N PRO A 201 -7.82 -20.61 0.01
CA PRO A 201 -7.88 -21.96 -0.55
C PRO A 201 -7.67 -21.91 -2.07
N GLY A 202 -6.72 -22.70 -2.58
CA GLY A 202 -6.38 -22.74 -4.02
C GLY A 202 -5.52 -21.58 -4.53
N SER A 203 -5.02 -20.71 -3.64
CA SER A 203 -3.96 -19.74 -3.97
C SER A 203 -2.57 -20.39 -3.98
N LYS A 204 -1.56 -19.70 -4.52
CA LYS A 204 -0.16 -20.18 -4.48
C LYS A 204 0.36 -20.30 -3.04
N GLY A 205 -0.24 -19.57 -2.09
CA GLY A 205 0.19 -19.50 -0.70
C GLY A 205 1.56 -18.83 -0.53
N LEU A 206 2.01 -18.71 0.71
CA LEU A 206 3.34 -18.16 1.06
C LEU A 206 4.48 -19.19 0.97
N LEU A 207 4.16 -20.46 0.67
CA LEU A 207 5.04 -21.63 0.80
C LEU A 207 5.62 -22.16 -0.54
N GLN A 208 5.43 -21.46 -1.66
CA GLN A 208 6.08 -21.87 -2.92
C GLN A 208 7.50 -21.27 -2.99
N ASN A 209 8.50 -22.10 -2.69
CA ASN A 209 9.88 -21.93 -3.14
C ASN A 209 10.04 -22.50 -4.56
#